data_AF-A0A971X6W4-F1
#
_entry.id   AF-A0A971X6W4-F1
#
_cell.length_a   1.000
_cell.length_b   1.000
_cell.length_c   1.000
_cell.angle_alpha   90.00
_cell.angle_beta   90.00
_cell.angle_gamma   90.00
#
_symmetry.space_group_name_H-M   'P 1'
#
loop_
_entity.id
_entity.type
_entity.pdbx_description
1 polymer ?
#
loop_
_entity_poly.entity_id
_entity_poly.type
_entity_poly.pdbx_seq_one_letter_code
_entity_poly.pdbx_strand_id
1 'polypeptide(L)'
;KKIDNPTQDTDVIFETASELFDKVWKREPLRLIGVATSQLQKDPVEQFSMFDFLPRNRKDKLKLNRSIDKIREKYGNEYIIRGSLLNLKNQRSPKNR
;
A
#
# COMPACT_ATOMS: atom_id res chain seq x y z
N LYS A 1 11.11 4.46 11.60
CA LYS A 1 11.99 3.62 10.77
C LYS A 1 12.19 4.34 9.44
N LYS A 2 13.43 4.54 9.00
CA LYS A 2 13.73 5.07 7.66
C LYS A 2 13.88 3.87 6.72
N ILE A 3 13.32 3.97 5.52
CA ILE A 3 13.51 2.97 4.46
C ILE A 3 14.75 3.40 3.68
N ASP A 4 15.66 2.46 3.40
CA ASP A 4 16.96 2.78 2.78
C ASP A 4 16.81 3.27 1.34
N ASN A 5 15.87 2.69 0.60
CA ASN A 5 15.56 3.09 -0.77
C ASN A 5 14.18 3.77 -0.86
N PRO A 6 14.06 4.85 -1.64
CA PRO A 6 12.77 5.47 -1.92
C PRO A 6 11.84 4.44 -2.56
N THR A 7 10.58 4.39 -2.11
CA THR A 7 9.60 3.41 -2.60
C THR A 7 8.22 4.03 -2.75
N GLN A 8 7.48 3.56 -3.75
CA GLN A 8 6.05 3.86 -3.95
C GLN A 8 5.19 2.58 -3.86
N ASP A 9 5.75 1.45 -3.40
CA ASP A 9 4.97 0.22 -3.24
C ASP A 9 4.12 0.32 -1.97
N THR A 10 2.80 0.27 -2.14
CA THR A 10 1.82 0.29 -1.05
C THR A 10 2.08 -0.82 -0.02
N ASP A 11 2.53 -1.99 -0.47
CA ASP A 11 2.73 -3.14 0.42
C ASP A 11 3.93 -2.91 1.34
N VAL A 12 5.02 -2.37 0.80
CA VAL A 12 6.23 -2.05 1.59
C VAL A 12 5.92 -0.99 2.65
N ILE A 13 5.12 0.02 2.30
CA ILE A 13 4.70 1.06 3.25
C ILE A 13 3.81 0.45 4.34
N PHE A 14 2.85 -0.39 3.97
CA PHE A 14 1.93 -1.05 4.90
C PHE A 14 2.66 -1.99 5.88
N GLU A 15 3.54 -2.85 5.38
CA GLU A 15 4.34 -3.77 6.20
C GLU A 15 5.23 -2.99 7.17
N THR A 16 5.91 -1.94 6.68
CA THR A 16 6.76 -1.09 7.52
C THR A 16 5.96 -0.40 8.64
N ALA A 17 4.77 0.11 8.32
CA ALA A 17 3.89 0.74 9.30
C ALA A 17 3.36 -0.27 10.33
N SER A 18 2.99 -1.47 9.88
CA SER A 18 2.50 -2.56 10.74
C SER A 18 3.58 -3.06 11.69
N GLU A 19 4.82 -3.27 11.20
CA GLU A 19 5.94 -3.62 12.06
C GLU A 19 6.26 -2.56 13.13
N LEU A 20 6.15 -1.27 12.76
CA LEU A 20 6.35 -0.18 13.69
C LEU A 20 5.25 -0.16 14.75
N PHE A 21 4.01 -0.39 14.31
CA PHE A 21 2.86 -0.47 15.17
C PHE A 21 3.01 -1.59 16.20
N ASP A 22 3.36 -2.80 15.76
CA ASP A 22 3.55 -3.97 16.63
C ASP A 22 4.64 -3.77 17.67
N LYS A 23 5.67 -2.97 17.37
CA LYS A 23 6.76 -2.66 18.32
C LYS A 23 6.35 -1.67 19.41
N VAL A 24 5.43 -0.76 19.11
CA VAL A 24 5.07 0.35 20.01
C VAL A 24 3.77 0.06 20.77
N TRP A 25 2.87 -0.71 20.17
CA TRP A 25 1.53 -0.92 20.71
C TRP A 25 1.52 -1.88 21.91
N LYS A 26 0.94 -1.43 23.02
CA LYS A 26 0.85 -2.19 24.28
C LYS A 26 -0.50 -2.88 24.50
N ARG A 27 -1.25 -3.17 23.42
CA ARG A 27 -2.59 -3.78 23.45
C ARG A 27 -3.70 -2.94 24.11
N GLU A 28 -3.50 -1.63 24.18
CA GLU A 28 -4.52 -0.69 24.64
C GLU A 28 -5.50 -0.32 23.50
N PRO A 29 -6.78 0.01 23.79
CA PRO A 29 -7.75 0.39 22.78
C PRO A 29 -7.34 1.68 22.08
N LEU A 30 -7.26 1.64 20.75
CA LEU A 30 -6.84 2.76 19.93
C LEU A 30 -8.04 3.41 19.25
N ARG A 31 -8.09 4.74 19.31
CA ARG A 31 -9.13 5.54 18.62
C ARG A 31 -8.67 6.06 17.26
N LEU A 32 -7.36 6.23 17.07
CA LEU A 32 -6.78 6.81 15.86
C LEU A 32 -5.37 6.27 15.62
N ILE A 33 -5.09 5.93 14.37
CA ILE A 33 -3.75 5.59 13.88
C ILE A 33 -3.51 6.47 12.65
N GLY A 34 -2.45 7.27 12.70
CA GLY A 34 -2.01 8.10 11.58
C GLY A 34 -0.66 7.61 11.08
N VAL A 35 -0.53 7.39 9.77
CA VAL A 35 0.75 7.10 9.12
C VAL A 35 1.13 8.31 8.29
N ALA A 36 2.28 8.90 8.60
CA ALA A 36 2.84 10.05 7.88
C ALA A 36 4.18 9.66 7.23
N THR A 37 4.36 10.05 5.99
CA THR A 37 5.61 9.89 5.24
C THR A 37 6.34 11.22 5.13
N SER A 38 7.66 11.20 5.21
CA SER A 38 8.52 12.38 5.02
C SER A 38 9.61 12.04 4.00
N GLN A 39 10.36 13.06 3.51
CA GLN A 39 11.44 12.90 2.53
C GLN A 39 10.97 12.37 1.15
N LEU A 40 9.87 12.92 0.62
CA LEU A 40 9.36 12.56 -0.71
C LEU A 40 10.32 13.05 -1.81
N GLN A 41 10.61 12.18 -2.77
CA GLN A 41 11.44 12.48 -3.95
C GLN A 41 10.61 12.33 -5.22
N LYS A 42 10.73 13.30 -6.15
CA LYS A 42 9.96 13.32 -7.40
C LYS A 42 10.52 12.34 -8.43
N ASP A 43 11.84 12.34 -8.59
CA ASP A 43 12.57 11.46 -9.50
C ASP A 43 13.69 10.74 -8.73
N PRO A 44 13.34 9.73 -7.91
CA PRO A 44 14.34 8.96 -7.20
C PRO A 44 15.23 8.22 -8.20
N VAL A 45 16.54 8.39 -8.07
CA VAL A 45 17.51 7.56 -8.79
C VAL A 45 17.55 6.21 -8.06
N GLU A 46 16.86 5.21 -8.61
CA GLU A 46 17.02 3.83 -8.13
C GLU A 46 18.42 3.35 -8.57
N GLN A 47 19.36 3.30 -7.62
CA GLN A 47 20.60 2.58 -7.84
C GLN A 47 20.28 1.08 -7.84
N PHE A 48 20.23 0.47 -9.02
CA PHE A 48 20.21 -0.98 -9.14
C PHE A 48 21.51 -1.53 -8.55
N SER A 49 21.44 -2.42 -7.56
CA SER A 49 22.64 -3.18 -7.21
C SER A 49 22.98 -4.12 -8.36
N MET A 50 24.28 -4.29 -8.67
CA MET A 50 24.74 -5.16 -9.75
C MET A 50 24.33 -6.64 -9.53
N PHE A 51 23.90 -6.98 -8.31
CA PHE A 51 23.43 -8.30 -7.90
C PHE A 51 21.93 -8.32 -7.62
N ASP A 52 21.23 -7.19 -7.79
CA ASP A 52 19.78 -7.15 -7.77
C ASP A 52 19.29 -7.72 -9.09
N PHE A 53 19.28 -9.05 -9.19
CA PHE A 53 18.34 -9.74 -10.06
C PHE A 53 16.94 -9.39 -9.56
N LEU A 54 16.49 -8.16 -9.84
CA LEU A 54 15.14 -7.74 -9.55
C LEU A 54 14.23 -8.74 -10.28
N PRO A 55 13.44 -9.54 -9.56
CA PRO A 55 12.50 -10.43 -10.22
C PRO A 55 11.64 -9.53 -11.11
N ARG A 56 11.54 -9.88 -12.39
CA ARG A 56 10.77 -9.16 -13.43
C ARG A 56 9.44 -8.60 -12.89
N ASN A 57 8.83 -9.38 -12.00
CA ASN A 57 7.67 -9.09 -11.16
C ASN A 57 7.65 -7.69 -10.50
N ARG A 58 8.77 -7.13 -10.03
CA ARG A 58 8.77 -5.83 -9.33
C ARG A 58 8.48 -4.67 -10.26
N LYS A 59 9.07 -4.68 -11.48
CA LYS A 59 8.81 -3.66 -12.51
C LYS A 59 7.36 -3.73 -13.01
N ASP A 60 6.85 -4.95 -13.20
CA ASP A 60 5.47 -5.16 -13.64
C ASP A 60 4.47 -4.73 -12.57
N LYS A 61 4.74 -5.02 -11.29
CA LYS A 61 3.94 -4.56 -10.15
C LYS A 61 3.92 -3.04 -10.03
N LEU A 62 5.07 -2.37 -10.23
CA LEU A 62 5.14 -0.91 -10.22
C LEU A 62 4.29 -0.29 -11.35
N LYS A 63 4.39 -0.85 -12.56
CA LYS A 63 3.56 -0.43 -13.70
C LYS A 63 2.07 -0.63 -13.41
N LEU A 64 1.71 -1.77 -12.82
CA LEU A 64 0.33 -2.08 -12.43
C LEU A 64 -0.21 -1.07 -11.42
N ASN A 65 0.53 -0.81 -10.34
CA ASN A 65 0.14 0.16 -9.32
C ASN A 65 -0.09 1.55 -9.94
N ARG A 66 0.85 2.02 -10.78
CA ARG A 66 0.70 3.30 -11.51
C ARG A 66 -0.56 3.34 -12.39
N SER A 67 -0.90 2.24 -13.05
CA SER A 67 -2.13 2.16 -13.85
C SER A 67 -3.39 2.22 -12.98
N ILE A 68 -3.39 1.53 -11.83
CA ILE A 68 -4.49 1.59 -10.87
C ILE A 68 -4.67 3.01 -10.35
N ASP A 69 -3.58 3.68 -9.99
CA ASP A 69 -3.61 5.05 -9.47
C ASP A 69 -4.18 6.04 -10.50
N LYS A 70 -3.79 5.92 -11.78
CA LYS A 70 -4.37 6.71 -12.87
C LYS A 70 -5.88 6.52 -13.02
N ILE A 71 -6.36 5.28 -12.86
CA ILE A 71 -7.80 5.00 -12.95
C ILE A 71 -8.51 5.63 -11.75
N ARG A 72 -7.94 5.53 -10.55
CA ARG A 72 -8.50 6.16 -9.34
C ARG A 72 -8.50 7.67 -9.40
N GLU A 73 -7.47 8.29 -9.97
CA GLU A 73 -7.41 9.73 -10.19
C GLU A 73 -8.52 10.21 -11.15
N LYS A 74 -8.79 9.44 -12.20
CA LYS A 74 -9.79 9.80 -13.22
C LYS A 74 -11.23 9.51 -12.80
N TYR A 75 -11.48 8.38 -12.15
CA TYR A 75 -12.83 7.90 -11.88
C TYR A 75 -13.20 7.95 -10.40
N GLY A 76 -12.22 7.99 -9.50
CA GLY A 76 -12.43 7.96 -8.05
C GLY A 76 -11.98 6.64 -7.41
N ASN A 77 -11.75 6.69 -6.10
CA ASN A 77 -11.15 5.57 -5.34
C ASN A 77 -12.03 4.32 -5.25
N GLU A 78 -13.35 4.44 -5.47
CA GLU A 78 -14.30 3.33 -5.33
C GLU A 78 -14.36 2.41 -6.56
N TYR A 79 -13.82 2.85 -7.70
CA TYR A 79 -13.93 2.12 -8.96
C TYR A 79 -12.98 0.92 -9.06
N ILE A 80 -11.82 0.99 -8.39
CA ILE A 80 -10.87 -0.12 -8.31
C ILE A 80 -10.48 -0.34 -6.85
N ILE A 81 -11.02 -1.43 -6.29
CA ILE A 81 -10.73 -1.89 -4.94
C ILE A 81 -9.91 -3.18 -5.04
N ARG A 82 -8.87 -3.29 -4.21
CA ARG A 82 -8.12 -4.55 -4.10
C ARG A 82 -9.06 -5.63 -3.57
N GLY A 83 -9.08 -6.79 -4.22
CA GLY A 83 -9.95 -7.91 -3.80
C GLY A 83 -9.75 -8.33 -2.35
N SER A 84 -8.53 -8.20 -1.81
CA SER A 84 -8.22 -8.44 -0.39
C SER A 84 -8.95 -7.51 0.59
N LEU A 85 -9.38 -6.34 0.13
CA LEU A 85 -10.14 -5.35 0.92
C LEU A 85 -11.65 -5.55 0.81
N LEU A 86 -12.12 -6.40 -0.11
CA LEU A 86 -13.53 -6.72 -0.21
C LEU A 86 -13.91 -7.65 0.94
N ASN A 87 -14.63 -7.10 1.92
CA ASN A 87 -15.30 -7.89 2.96
C ASN A 87 -16.47 -8.67 2.34
N LEU A 88 -16.17 -9.82 1.73
CA LEU A 88 -17.12 -10.72 1.06
C LEU A 88 -18.15 -11.38 2.01
N LYS A 89 -18.18 -11.03 3.31
CA LYS A 89 -18.98 -11.75 4.33
C LYS A 89 -20.34 -11.14 4.70
N ASN A 90 -20.73 -9.93 4.28
CA ASN A 90 -21.96 -9.29 4.78
C ASN A 90 -23.01 -8.85 3.75
N GLN A 91 -22.99 -9.33 2.50
CA GLN A 91 -24.06 -9.04 1.51
C GLN A 91 -25.05 -10.20 1.30
N ARG A 92 -25.46 -10.88 2.38
CA ARG A 92 -26.64 -11.77 2.35
C ARG A 92 -27.59 -11.42 3.50
N SER A 93 -28.18 -10.24 3.44
CA SER A 93 -29.45 -9.99 4.13
C SER A 93 -30.54 -9.85 3.08
N PRO A 94 -31.56 -10.73 3.06
CA PRO A 94 -32.63 -10.66 2.07
C PRO A 94 -33.42 -9.36 2.25
N LYS A 95 -33.75 -8.76 1.11
CA LYS A 95 -34.57 -7.55 0.99
C LYS A 95 -36.00 -7.92 1.43
N ASN A 96 -36.39 -7.52 2.65
CA ASN A 96 -37.79 -7.63 3.07
C ASN A 96 -38.65 -6.74 2.16
N ARG A 97 -39.59 -7.37 1.46
CA ARG A 97 -40.81 -6.74 0.94
C ARG A 97 -41.83 -6.68 2.06
#